data_AF-A0A194AGU6-F1
#
_entry.id   AF-A0A194AGU6-F1
#
_cell.length_a   1.000
_cell.length_b   1.000
_cell.length_c   1.000
_cell.angle_alpha   90.00
_cell.angle_beta   90.00
_cell.angle_gamma   90.00
#
_symmetry.space_group_name_H-M   'P 1'
#
loop_
_entity.id
_entity.type
_entity.pdbx_description
1 polymer ?
#
loop_
_entity_poly.entity_id
_entity_poly.type
_entity_poly.pdbx_seq_one_letter_code
_entity_poly.pdbx_strand_id
1 'polypeptide(L)' 'MHIDWSLLLSALGLAFILEGTPYFLWAEKMPKILEMLAQSPASGLRRLGITAIVAGLLLIAIARC' A
#
# COMPACT_ATOMS: atom_id res chain seq x y z
N MET A 1 2.59 -26.65 4.72
CA MET A 1 2.22 -25.28 5.09
C MET A 1 0.74 -25.11 4.80
N HIS A 2 -0.11 -25.03 5.83
CA HIS A 2 -1.53 -24.76 5.66
C HIS A 2 -1.66 -23.25 5.43
N ILE A 3 -1.97 -22.83 4.20
CA ILE A 3 -2.19 -21.42 3.90
C ILE A 3 -3.61 -21.12 4.34
N ASP A 4 -3.75 -20.34 5.41
CA ASP A 4 -5.07 -19.89 5.87
C ASP A 4 -5.60 -18.84 4.89
N TRP A 5 -6.38 -19.31 3.91
CA TRP A 5 -6.96 -18.48 2.85
C TRP A 5 -7.84 -17.36 3.40
N SER A 6 -8.50 -17.61 4.54
CA SER A 6 -9.25 -16.58 5.28
C SER A 6 -8.36 -15.44 5.75
N LEU A 7 -7.15 -15.73 6.24
CA LEU A 7 -6.22 -14.71 6.70
C LEU A 7 -5.73 -13.85 5.52
N LEU A 8 -5.43 -14.48 4.39
CA LEU A 8 -5.03 -13.76 3.17
C LEU A 8 -6.15 -12.86 2.65
N LEU A 9 -7.39 -13.36 2.57
CA LEU A 9 -8.53 -12.57 2.11
C LEU A 9 -8.86 -11.42 3.06
N SER A 10 -8.80 -11.63 4.38
CA SER A 10 -9.03 -10.58 5.37
C SER A 10 -7.94 -9.51 5.31
N ALA A 11 -6.66 -9.91 5.17
CA ALA A 11 -5.55 -8.96 5.04
C ALA A 11 -5.65 -8.15 3.73
N LEU A 12 -6.01 -8.80 2.62
CA LEU A 12 -6.23 -8.14 1.33
C LEU A 12 -7.41 -7.14 1.42
N GLY A 13 -8.51 -7.54 2.07
CA GLY A 13 -9.67 -6.68 2.28
C GLY A 13 -9.34 -5.46 3.15
N LEU A 14 -8.61 -5.66 4.24
CA LEU A 14 -8.12 -4.56 5.08
C LEU A 14 -7.19 -3.62 4.30
N ALA A 15 -6.30 -4.15 3.47
CA ALA A 15 -5.44 -3.34 2.62
C ALA A 15 -6.26 -2.47 1.65
N PHE A 16 -7.30 -3.01 1.02
CA PHE A 16 -8.18 -2.24 0.15
C PHE A 16 -9.01 -1.20 0.89
N ILE A 17 -9.47 -1.46 2.11
CA ILE A 17 -10.17 -0.45 2.92
C ILE A 17 -9.21 0.68 3.31
N LEU A 18 -7.99 0.32 3.74
CA LEU A 18 -6.97 1.28 4.16
C LEU A 18 -6.43 2.13 3.00
N GLU A 19 -6.26 1.55 1.81
CA GLU A 19 -5.93 2.31 0.59
C GLU A 19 -7.13 3.08 0.06
N GLY A 20 -8.33 2.48 0.04
CA GLY A 20 -9.54 3.11 -0.49
C GLY A 20 -10.04 4.30 0.32
N THR A 21 -9.80 4.33 1.64
CA THR A 21 -10.26 5.42 2.51
C THR A 21 -9.57 6.76 2.21
N PRO A 22 -8.23 6.85 2.11
CA PRO A 22 -7.54 8.03 1.58
C PRO A 22 -8.00 8.42 0.19
N TYR A 23 -8.20 7.45 -0.72
CA TYR A 23 -8.70 7.71 -2.07
C TYR A 23 -10.09 8.34 -2.05
N PHE A 24 -10.96 7.92 -1.14
CA PHE A 24 -12.31 8.45 -0.98
C PHE A 24 -12.32 9.83 -0.31
N LEU A 25 -11.59 10.02 0.80
CA LEU A 25 -11.55 11.27 1.55
C LEU A 25 -10.76 12.38 0.83
N TRP A 26 -9.74 12.03 0.06
CA TRP A 26 -8.88 12.96 -0.69
C TRP A 26 -8.98 12.79 -2.20
N ALA A 27 -10.14 12.35 -2.71
CA ALA A 27 -10.40 12.18 -4.14
C ALA A 27 -10.01 13.42 -4.98
N GLU A 28 -10.19 14.62 -4.42
CA GLU A 28 -9.88 15.89 -5.08
C GLU A 28 -8.37 16.18 -5.22
N LYS A 29 -7.53 15.64 -4.33
CA LYS A 29 -6.07 15.83 -4.37
C LYS A 29 -5.34 14.74 -5.17
N MET A 30 -6.00 13.62 -5.41
CA MET A 30 -5.40 12.46 -6.09
C MET A 30 -4.94 12.72 -7.52
N PRO A 31 -5.68 13.43 -8.40
CA PRO A 31 -5.23 13.68 -9.77
C PRO A 31 -3.89 14.43 -9.78
N LYS A 32 -3.73 15.38 -8.86
CA LYS A 32 -2.52 16.18 -8.71
C LYS A 32 -1.35 15.36 -8.17
N ILE A 33 -1.59 14.46 -7.23
CA ILE A 33 -0.57 13.53 -6.70
C ILE A 33 -0.15 12.53 -7.78
N LEU A 34 -1.10 12.01 -8.57
CA LEU A 34 -0.85 11.11 -9.68
C LEU A 34 -0.07 11.79 -10.82
N GLU A 35 -0.39 13.04 -11.15
CA GLU A 35 0.41 13.82 -12.10
C GLU A 35 1.85 14.04 -11.60
N MET A 36 2.02 14.38 -10.31
CA MET A 36 3.35 14.53 -9.70
C MET A 36 4.13 13.21 -9.71
N LEU A 37 3.47 12.07 -9.48
CA LEU A 37 4.05 10.74 -9.58
C LEU A 37 4.39 10.37 -11.03
N ALA A 38 3.52 10.67 -11.98
CA ALA A 38 3.75 10.39 -13.40
C ALA A 38 4.90 11.22 -13.98
N GLN A 39 5.11 12.43 -13.48
CA GLN A 39 6.24 13.29 -13.86
C GLN A 39 7.53 12.96 -13.09
N SER A 40 7.45 12.12 -12.04
CA SER A 40 8.62 11.75 -11.24
C SER A 40 9.49 10.70 -11.95
N PRO A 41 10.83 10.81 -11.86
CA PRO A 41 11.72 9.84 -12.47
C PRO A 41 11.55 8.44 -11.84
N ALA A 42 11.74 7.39 -12.65
CA ALA A 42 11.56 5.99 -12.24
C ALA A 42 12.37 5.58 -10.99
N SER A 43 13.48 6.27 -10.69
CA SER A 43 14.28 6.07 -9.48
C SER A 43 13.57 6.53 -8.20
N GLY A 44 12.70 7.54 -8.27
CA GLY A 44 11.83 7.97 -7.17
C GLY A 44 10.75 6.93 -6.90
N LEU A 45 10.07 6.47 -7.95
CA LEU A 45 9.04 5.42 -7.84
C LEU A 45 9.60 4.11 -7.29
N ARG A 46 10.80 3.70 -7.73
CA ARG A 46 11.46 2.50 -7.20
C ARG A 46 11.76 2.59 -5.71
N ARG A 47 12.20 3.76 -5.21
CA ARG A 47 12.42 3.98 -3.78
C ARG A 47 11.11 3.92 -3.01
N LEU A 48 10.06 4.57 -3.51
CA LEU A 48 8.71 4.48 -2.94
C LEU A 48 8.21 3.03 -2.85
N GLY A 49 8.38 2.26 -3.92
CA GLY A 49 8.02 0.84 -3.96
C GLY A 49 8.78 0.01 -2.93
N ILE A 50 10.12 0.18 -2.84
CA ILE A 50 10.93 -0.52 -1.84
C ILE A 50 10.52 -0.12 -0.42
N THR A 51 10.28 1.18 -0.15
CA THR A 51 9.83 1.62 1.18
C THR A 51 8.48 1.03 1.55
N ALA A 52 7.54 0.92 0.60
CA ALA A 52 6.25 0.29 0.82
C ALA A 52 6.38 -1.20 1.11
N ILE A 53 7.26 -1.91 0.38
CA ILE A 53 7.56 -3.33 0.61
C ILE A 53 8.17 -3.53 2.01
N VAL A 54 9.17 -2.72 2.38
CA VAL A 54 9.82 -2.81 3.70
C VAL A 54 8.85 -2.48 4.83
N ALA A 55 8.01 -1.45 4.67
CA ALA A 55 6.97 -1.11 5.64
C ALA A 55 5.94 -2.24 5.80
N GLY A 56 5.50 -2.85 4.69
CA GLY A 56 4.62 -4.02 4.72
C GLY A 56 5.26 -5.21 5.43
N LEU A 57 6.55 -5.46 5.19
CA LEU A 57 7.32 -6.50 5.87
C LEU A 57 7.40 -6.24 7.38
N LEU A 58 7.66 -4.99 7.78
CA LEU A 58 7.72 -4.58 9.19
C LEU A 58 6.36 -4.74 9.89
N LEU A 59 5.26 -4.35 9.23
CA LEU A 59 3.91 -4.54 9.77
C LEU A 59 3.60 -6.02 10.00
N ILE A 60 3.97 -6.89 9.05
CA ILE A 60 3.80 -8.35 9.19
C ILE A 60 4.67 -8.88 10.32
N ALA A 61 5.91 -8.39 10.45
CA ALA A 61 6.81 -8.77 11.54
C ALA A 61 6.26 -8.38 12.90
N ILE A 62 5.77 -7.14 13.06
CA ILE A 62 5.13 -6.67 14.30
C ILE A 62 3.87 -7.47 14.62
N ALA A 63 3.03 -7.76 13.61
CA ALA A 63 1.82 -8.54 13.80
C ALA A 63 2.08 -10.02 14.15
N ARG A 64 3.29 -10.53 13.89
CA ARG A 64 3.71 -11.91 14.19
C ARG A 64 4.61 -12.03 15.44
N CYS A 65 5.12 -10.93 15.98
CA CYS A 65 5.87 -10.88 17.23
C CYS A 65 4.93 -10.85 18.44
#